data_AF-A0A537I623-F1
#
_entry.id   AF-A0A537I623-F1
#
_cell.length_a   1.000
_cell.length_b   1.000
_cell.length_c   1.000
_cell.angle_alpha   90.00
_cell.angle_beta   90.00
_cell.angle_gamma   90.00
#
_symmetry.space_group_name_H-M   'P 1'
#
loop_
_entity.id
_entity.type
_entity.pdbx_description
1 polymer ?
#
loop_
_entity_poly.entity_id
_entity_poly.type
_entity_poly.pdbx_seq_one_letter_code
_entity_poly.pdbx_strand_id
1 'polypeptide(L)'
;MSKSASTSFVFANAKGELGHIVSQLKRVGSIESVTPVTGRFDLVIRLKTNELIKAFNTVEKIRSITGITSTQTAFSIENVSNAKNREESSEPPLAFALVKVKGKFRTVLQKLKSFPNLVEAHLIPGEFDVVASFNGFSQDELMENSVEKISRINGVTASETLITWTPTKQP
;
A
#
# COMPACT_ATOMS: atom_id res chain seq x y z
N MET A 1 -25.52 -2.53 -0.52
CA MET A 1 -24.21 -2.97 0.00
C MET A 1 -23.14 -2.39 -0.90
N SER A 2 -22.38 -1.39 -0.43
CA SER A 2 -21.30 -0.80 -1.23
C SER A 2 -20.21 -1.85 -1.39
N LYS A 3 -20.00 -2.34 -2.62
CA LYS A 3 -18.82 -3.14 -2.95
C LYS A 3 -17.62 -2.23 -2.71
N SER A 4 -16.97 -2.37 -1.55
CA SER A 4 -15.60 -1.87 -1.39
C SER A 4 -14.84 -2.39 -2.59
N ALA A 5 -14.36 -1.48 -3.45
CA ALA A 5 -13.62 -1.84 -4.66
C ALA A 5 -12.38 -2.60 -4.20
N SER A 6 -12.47 -3.93 -4.22
CA SER A 6 -11.38 -4.82 -3.88
C SER A 6 -10.24 -4.50 -4.84
N THR A 7 -9.07 -4.16 -4.29
CA THR A 7 -7.85 -3.81 -5.02
C THR A 7 -6.72 -4.77 -4.65
N SER A 8 -5.74 -4.90 -5.53
CA SER A 8 -4.47 -5.58 -5.24
C SER A 8 -3.34 -4.56 -5.22
N PHE A 9 -2.35 -4.81 -4.39
CA PHE A 9 -1.13 -4.03 -4.31
C PHE A 9 0.03 -4.80 -4.95
N VAL A 10 0.96 -4.07 -5.56
CA VAL A 10 2.23 -4.60 -6.03
C VAL A 10 3.33 -3.76 -5.41
N PHE A 11 4.15 -4.39 -4.59
CA PHE A 11 5.37 -3.80 -4.08
C PHE A 11 6.50 -4.09 -5.05
N ALA A 12 7.24 -3.09 -5.49
CA ALA A 12 8.27 -3.28 -6.50
C ALA A 12 9.58 -2.61 -6.10
N ASN A 13 10.68 -3.25 -6.50
CA ASN A 13 12.00 -2.64 -6.51
C ASN A 13 12.35 -2.20 -7.93
N ALA A 14 13.07 -1.09 -8.00
CA ALA A 14 13.42 -0.42 -9.21
C ALA A 14 14.90 -0.03 -9.23
N LYS A 15 15.52 -0.04 -10.40
CA LYS A 15 16.89 0.41 -10.63
C LYS A 15 16.92 1.34 -11.82
N GLY A 16 17.60 2.48 -11.68
CA GLY A 16 17.68 3.52 -12.70
C GLY A 16 16.86 4.76 -12.33
N GLU A 17 16.43 5.52 -13.34
CA GLU A 17 15.71 6.78 -13.14
C GLU A 17 14.24 6.52 -12.73
N LEU A 18 13.96 6.65 -11.43
CA LEU A 18 12.63 6.33 -10.86
C LEU A 18 11.51 7.19 -11.47
N GLY A 19 11.79 8.45 -11.80
CA GLY A 19 10.83 9.33 -12.48
C GLY A 19 10.36 8.77 -13.82
N HIS A 20 11.28 8.25 -14.64
CA HIS A 20 10.95 7.60 -15.90
C HIS A 20 10.11 6.34 -15.68
N ILE A 21 10.52 5.47 -14.75
CA ILE A 21 9.82 4.22 -14.42
C ILE A 21 8.38 4.50 -13.96
N VAL A 22 8.20 5.46 -13.05
CA VAL A 22 6.87 5.90 -12.59
C VAL A 22 6.04 6.45 -13.75
N SER A 23 6.64 7.20 -14.67
CA SER A 23 5.93 7.73 -15.84
C SER A 23 5.42 6.61 -16.77
N GLN A 24 6.20 5.53 -16.93
CA GLN A 24 5.81 4.36 -17.72
C GLN A 24 4.69 3.58 -17.03
N LEU A 25 4.81 3.34 -15.72
CA LEU A 25 3.78 2.67 -14.92
C LEU A 25 2.45 3.42 -14.98
N LYS A 26 2.46 4.76 -14.86
CA LYS A 26 1.23 5.58 -14.94
C LYS A 26 0.49 5.47 -16.28
N ARG A 27 1.14 5.02 -17.36
CA ARG A 27 0.50 4.79 -18.67
C ARG A 27 -0.22 3.44 -18.74
N VAL A 28 0.00 2.54 -17.79
CA VAL A 28 -0.67 1.25 -17.73
C VAL A 28 -2.09 1.45 -17.18
N GLY A 29 -3.10 1.40 -18.06
CA GLY A 29 -4.48 1.76 -17.72
C GLY A 29 -5.13 0.96 -16.58
N SER A 30 -4.62 -0.23 -16.24
CA SER A 30 -5.08 -1.06 -15.12
C SER A 30 -4.44 -0.71 -13.76
N ILE A 31 -3.49 0.23 -13.73
CA ILE A 31 -2.91 0.79 -12.51
C ILE A 31 -3.76 1.99 -12.05
N GLU A 32 -4.11 2.00 -10.77
CA GLU A 32 -4.85 3.08 -10.10
C GLU A 32 -3.89 4.17 -9.62
N SER A 33 -2.82 3.78 -8.94
CA SER A 33 -1.80 4.70 -8.45
C SER A 33 -0.42 4.04 -8.38
N VAL A 34 0.62 4.88 -8.41
CA VAL A 34 2.02 4.51 -8.24
C VAL A 34 2.61 5.46 -7.23
N THR A 35 3.01 4.94 -6.08
CA THR A 35 3.52 5.72 -4.96
C THR A 35 4.96 5.32 -4.67
N PRO A 36 5.94 6.20 -4.91
CA PRO A 36 7.30 5.99 -4.44
C PRO A 36 7.36 6.00 -2.93
N VAL A 37 8.10 5.05 -2.37
CA VAL A 37 8.23 4.88 -0.91
C VAL A 37 9.67 4.67 -0.50
N THR A 38 9.96 4.92 0.77
CA THR A 38 11.20 4.51 1.43
C THR A 38 11.02 3.14 2.08
N GLY A 39 12.12 2.42 2.33
CA GLY A 39 12.12 1.11 2.99
C GLY A 39 12.69 0.01 2.10
N ARG A 40 12.23 -1.23 2.28
CA ARG A 40 12.70 -2.39 1.49
C ARG A 40 12.21 -2.40 0.03
N PHE A 41 11.23 -1.57 -0.28
CA PHE A 41 10.61 -1.43 -1.58
C PHE A 41 10.77 0.00 -2.07
N ASP A 42 10.88 0.20 -3.38
CA ASP A 42 10.95 1.52 -3.98
C ASP A 42 9.57 2.06 -4.35
N LEU A 43 8.62 1.18 -4.65
CA LEU A 43 7.29 1.52 -5.16
C LEU A 43 6.19 0.68 -4.51
N VAL A 44 5.07 1.34 -4.20
CA VAL A 44 3.76 0.71 -3.96
C VAL A 44 2.84 1.05 -5.12
N ILE A 45 2.34 0.03 -5.82
CA ILE A 45 1.49 0.18 -7.00
C ILE A 45 0.12 -0.40 -6.66
N ARG A 46 -0.94 0.41 -6.79
CA ARG A 46 -2.32 -0.02 -6.57
C ARG A 46 -2.96 -0.37 -7.90
N LEU A 47 -3.62 -1.52 -7.99
CA LEU A 47 -4.33 -1.96 -9.21
C LEU A 47 -5.81 -1.60 -9.15
N LYS A 48 -6.43 -1.30 -10.31
CA LYS A 48 -7.88 -1.06 -10.42
C LYS A 48 -8.73 -2.32 -10.27
N THR A 49 -8.14 -3.46 -9.94
CA THR A 49 -8.80 -4.77 -9.90
C THR A 49 -8.20 -5.64 -8.82
N ASN A 50 -9.00 -6.58 -8.32
CA ASN A 50 -8.58 -7.68 -7.46
C ASN A 50 -9.04 -9.03 -8.04
N GLU A 51 -9.41 -9.04 -9.32
CA GLU A 51 -9.65 -10.28 -10.06
C GLU A 51 -8.30 -10.89 -10.42
N LEU A 52 -8.04 -12.12 -9.95
CA LEU A 52 -6.73 -12.77 -10.03
C LEU A 52 -6.12 -12.67 -11.44
N ILE A 53 -6.84 -13.11 -12.48
CA ILE A 53 -6.31 -13.14 -13.85
C ILE A 53 -5.94 -11.74 -14.35
N LYS A 54 -6.81 -10.74 -14.13
CA LYS A 54 -6.55 -9.35 -14.57
C LYS A 54 -5.40 -8.70 -13.81
N ALA A 55 -5.30 -8.96 -12.51
CA ALA A 55 -4.22 -8.50 -11.68
C ALA A 55 -2.89 -9.16 -12.09
N PHE A 56 -2.85 -10.48 -12.30
CA PHE A 56 -1.67 -11.19 -12.80
C PHE A 56 -1.22 -10.64 -14.16
N ASN A 57 -2.14 -10.46 -15.12
CA ASN A 57 -1.82 -9.85 -16.41
C ASN A 57 -1.26 -8.42 -16.28
N THR A 58 -1.70 -7.67 -15.26
CA THR A 58 -1.17 -6.33 -14.98
C THR A 58 0.22 -6.41 -14.34
N VAL A 59 0.45 -7.36 -13.43
CA VAL A 59 1.75 -7.62 -12.81
C VAL A 59 2.80 -8.02 -13.86
N GLU A 60 2.46 -8.86 -14.84
CA GLU A 60 3.38 -9.21 -15.94
C GLU A 60 3.76 -7.99 -16.77
N LYS A 61 2.81 -7.08 -17.04
CA LYS A 61 3.12 -5.80 -17.68
C LYS A 61 4.05 -4.95 -16.82
N ILE A 62 3.82 -4.87 -15.51
CA ILE A 62 4.69 -4.15 -14.57
C ILE A 62 6.12 -4.73 -14.62
N ARG A 63 6.27 -6.05 -14.60
CA ARG A 63 7.57 -6.75 -14.65
C ARG A 63 8.32 -6.53 -15.97
N SER A 64 7.60 -6.28 -17.06
CA SER A 64 8.21 -5.98 -18.37
C SER A 64 8.77 -4.56 -18.49
N ILE A 65 8.48 -3.67 -17.54
CA ILE A 65 9.00 -2.29 -17.56
C ILE A 65 10.48 -2.29 -17.21
N THR A 66 11.30 -1.76 -18.12
CA THR A 66 12.74 -1.58 -17.91
C THR A 66 13.01 -0.82 -16.61
N GLY A 67 13.85 -1.40 -15.77
CA GLY A 67 14.19 -0.84 -14.47
C GLY A 67 13.43 -1.47 -13.31
N ILE A 68 12.29 -2.16 -13.52
CA ILE A 68 11.67 -2.99 -12.47
C ILE A 68 12.52 -4.24 -12.28
N THR A 69 13.01 -4.47 -11.07
CA THR A 69 13.94 -5.57 -10.76
C THR A 69 13.27 -6.72 -10.02
N SER A 70 12.29 -6.42 -9.16
CA SER A 70 11.48 -7.43 -8.48
C SER A 70 10.10 -6.89 -8.13
N THR A 71 9.15 -7.81 -7.94
CA THR A 71 7.78 -7.48 -7.55
C THR A 71 7.26 -8.49 -6.53
N GLN A 72 6.46 -8.02 -5.58
CA GLN A 72 5.67 -8.83 -4.66
C GLN A 72 4.21 -8.38 -4.76
N THR A 73 3.33 -9.30 -5.14
CA THR A 73 1.90 -9.03 -5.30
C THR A 73 1.15 -9.38 -4.02
N ALA A 74 0.30 -8.46 -3.57
CA ALA A 74 -0.52 -8.58 -2.38
C ALA A 74 -2.00 -8.45 -2.74
N PHE A 75 -2.69 -9.59 -2.81
CA PHE A 75 -4.11 -9.67 -3.13
C PHE A 75 -4.96 -9.44 -1.88
N SER A 76 -5.93 -8.52 -1.95
CA SER A 76 -6.81 -8.27 -0.82
C SER A 76 -7.85 -9.40 -0.71
N ILE A 77 -7.84 -10.12 0.41
CA ILE A 77 -8.83 -11.16 0.72
C ILE A 77 -10.02 -10.54 1.45
N GLU A 78 -9.73 -9.74 2.48
CA GLU A 78 -10.69 -8.95 3.26
C GLU A 78 -10.13 -7.54 3.40
N ASN A 79 -10.99 -6.53 3.53
CA ASN A 79 -10.55 -5.18 3.80
C ASN A 79 -11.51 -4.41 4.70
N VAL A 80 -10.95 -3.40 5.36
CA VAL A 80 -11.67 -2.34 6.05
C VAL A 80 -11.19 -1.01 5.49
N SER A 81 -12.09 -0.05 5.37
CA SER A 81 -11.73 1.31 4.96
C SER A 81 -12.46 2.34 5.81
N ASN A 82 -11.87 3.52 5.94
CA ASN A 82 -12.53 4.69 6.48
C ASN A 82 -12.99 5.58 5.32
N ALA A 83 -14.30 5.60 5.06
CA ALA A 83 -14.86 6.26 3.88
C ALA A 83 -14.55 7.76 3.83
N LYS A 84 -14.54 8.44 4.98
CA LYS A 84 -14.19 9.87 5.07
C LYS A 84 -12.80 10.16 4.51
N ASN A 85 -11.80 9.42 4.98
CA ASN A 85 -10.41 9.61 4.55
C ASN A 85 -10.17 9.23 3.08
N ARG A 86 -10.98 8.31 2.54
CA ARG A 86 -10.88 7.88 1.13
C ARG A 86 -11.51 8.88 0.16
N GLU A 87 -12.59 9.54 0.58
CA GLU A 87 -13.29 10.56 -0.22
C GLU A 87 -12.57 11.92 -0.16
N GLU A 88 -11.92 12.23 0.96
CA GLU A 88 -11.15 13.47 1.15
C GLU A 88 -9.74 13.42 0.54
N SER A 89 -9.21 12.25 0.20
CA SER A 89 -7.85 12.11 -0.35
C SER A 89 -7.83 12.07 -1.88
N SER A 90 -7.60 13.22 -2.52
CA SER A 90 -7.09 13.26 -3.90
C SER A 90 -5.59 12.93 -3.99
N GLU A 91 -4.92 12.91 -2.84
CA GLU A 91 -3.48 12.68 -2.71
C GLU A 91 -3.15 11.22 -2.37
N PRO A 92 -1.97 10.72 -2.78
CA PRO A 92 -1.52 9.38 -2.40
C PRO A 92 -1.35 9.28 -0.88
N PRO A 93 -1.53 8.08 -0.28
CA PRO A 93 -1.27 7.87 1.14
C PRO A 93 0.14 8.31 1.53
N LEU A 94 0.30 8.88 2.72
CA LEU A 94 1.61 9.31 3.24
C LEU A 94 2.46 8.13 3.69
N ALA A 95 1.84 7.00 4.05
CA ALA A 95 2.58 5.79 4.37
C ALA A 95 1.75 4.52 4.16
N PHE A 96 2.48 3.41 4.03
CA PHE A 96 1.93 2.06 4.05
C PHE A 96 2.59 1.28 5.19
N ALA A 97 1.79 0.71 6.08
CA ALA A 97 2.27 -0.24 7.07
C ALA A 97 2.05 -1.68 6.58
N LEU A 98 3.12 -2.46 6.52
CA LEU A 98 3.10 -3.90 6.33
C LEU A 98 3.15 -4.55 7.70
N VAL A 99 2.13 -5.35 8.03
CA VAL A 99 1.94 -5.85 9.40
C VAL A 99 1.86 -7.36 9.39
N LYS A 100 2.65 -7.97 10.26
CA LYS A 100 2.63 -9.41 10.53
C LYS A 100 1.77 -9.70 11.75
N VAL A 101 0.80 -10.58 11.59
CA VAL A 101 -0.24 -10.85 12.57
C VAL A 101 -0.22 -12.31 12.99
N LYS A 102 -0.36 -12.55 14.29
CA LYS A 102 -0.62 -13.86 14.88
C LYS A 102 -2.03 -13.88 15.48
N GLY A 103 -2.79 -14.92 15.18
CA GLY A 103 -4.12 -15.14 15.75
C GLY A 103 -5.25 -14.57 14.89
N LYS A 104 -6.18 -13.83 15.51
CA LYS A 104 -7.44 -13.42 14.86
C LYS A 104 -7.25 -12.17 13.98
N PHE A 105 -6.96 -12.37 12.69
CA PHE A 105 -6.75 -11.30 11.71
C PHE A 105 -7.86 -10.23 11.68
N ARG A 106 -9.13 -10.65 11.76
CA ARG A 106 -10.27 -9.73 11.76
C ARG A 106 -10.24 -8.75 12.93
N THR A 107 -9.75 -9.17 14.11
CA THR A 107 -9.60 -8.29 15.27
C THR A 107 -8.55 -7.21 15.01
N VAL A 108 -7.43 -7.57 14.36
CA VAL A 108 -6.41 -6.59 13.97
C VAL A 108 -6.96 -5.61 12.94
N LEU A 109 -7.67 -6.08 11.91
CA LEU A 109 -8.32 -5.18 10.94
C LEU A 109 -9.29 -4.21 11.61
N GLN A 110 -10.15 -4.67 12.52
CA GLN A 110 -11.07 -3.77 13.23
C GLN A 110 -10.34 -2.77 14.13
N LYS A 111 -9.24 -3.16 14.76
CA LYS A 111 -8.39 -2.23 15.53
C LYS A 111 -7.70 -1.21 14.63
N LEU A 112 -7.19 -1.61 13.46
CA LEU A 112 -6.64 -0.67 12.48
C LEU A 112 -7.71 0.34 12.03
N LYS A 113 -8.96 -0.11 11.83
CA LYS A 113 -10.08 0.76 11.45
C LYS A 113 -10.37 1.88 12.45
N SER A 114 -10.02 1.72 13.73
CA SER A 114 -10.21 2.78 14.74
C SER A 114 -9.18 3.89 14.66
N PHE A 115 -8.14 3.76 13.82
CA PHE A 115 -7.15 4.82 13.64
C PHE A 115 -7.78 5.94 12.81
N PRO A 116 -7.78 7.19 13.31
CA PRO A 116 -8.48 8.29 12.67
C PRO A 116 -7.95 8.60 11.29
N ASN A 117 -6.69 8.30 11.03
CA ASN A 117 -5.97 8.61 9.80
C ASN A 117 -5.77 7.39 8.88
N LEU A 118 -6.35 6.23 9.22
CA LEU A 118 -6.36 5.07 8.33
C LEU A 118 -7.23 5.38 7.10
N VAL A 119 -6.71 5.15 5.90
CA VAL A 119 -7.50 5.14 4.65
C VAL A 119 -8.17 3.78 4.49
N GLU A 120 -7.35 2.73 4.46
CA GLU A 120 -7.78 1.35 4.27
C GLU A 120 -6.75 0.37 4.82
N ALA A 121 -7.21 -0.83 5.20
CA ALA A 121 -6.36 -1.95 5.55
C ALA A 121 -6.89 -3.22 4.89
N HIS A 122 -5.99 -4.01 4.34
CA HIS A 122 -6.28 -5.21 3.56
C HIS A 122 -5.56 -6.40 4.15
N LEU A 123 -6.30 -7.48 4.41
CA LEU A 123 -5.72 -8.79 4.65
C LEU A 123 -5.14 -9.32 3.33
N ILE A 124 -3.87 -9.70 3.35
CA ILE A 124 -3.12 -10.17 2.18
C ILE A 124 -2.41 -11.48 2.54
N PRO A 125 -2.27 -12.43 1.61
CA PRO A 125 -1.42 -13.60 1.82
C PRO A 125 0.05 -13.25 1.54
N GLY A 126 0.98 -13.83 2.28
CA GLY A 126 2.42 -13.71 2.01
C GLY A 126 3.27 -13.57 3.28
N GLU A 127 4.39 -12.86 3.15
CA GLU A 127 5.33 -12.62 4.25
C GLU A 127 4.73 -11.78 5.38
N PHE A 128 3.92 -10.79 4.98
CA PHE A 128 3.07 -9.97 5.83
C PHE A 128 1.63 -10.37 5.61
N ASP A 129 0.80 -10.12 6.63
CA ASP A 129 -0.60 -10.52 6.64
C ASP A 129 -1.52 -9.33 6.34
N VAL A 130 -1.08 -8.10 6.61
CA VAL A 130 -1.89 -6.90 6.38
C VAL A 130 -1.07 -5.81 5.71
N VAL A 131 -1.66 -5.14 4.72
CA VAL A 131 -1.20 -3.82 4.25
C VAL A 131 -2.22 -2.77 4.71
N ALA A 132 -1.76 -1.71 5.35
CA ALA A 132 -2.58 -0.60 5.82
C ALA A 132 -2.04 0.73 5.28
N SER A 133 -2.91 1.53 4.65
CA SER A 133 -2.59 2.82 4.07
C SER A 133 -3.05 3.93 5.02
N PHE A 134 -2.19 4.91 5.28
CA PHE A 134 -2.46 6.01 6.19
C PHE A 134 -2.28 7.37 5.51
N ASN A 135 -3.17 8.30 5.84
CA ASN A 135 -2.99 9.73 5.61
C ASN A 135 -2.49 10.39 6.90
N GLY A 136 -2.14 11.67 6.84
CA GLY A 136 -1.73 12.48 7.99
C GLY A 136 -1.50 13.92 7.56
N PHE A 137 -1.36 14.85 8.51
CA PHE A 137 -1.00 16.22 8.18
C PHE A 137 0.52 16.39 8.04
N SER A 138 1.33 15.54 8.70
CA SER A 138 2.79 15.49 8.58
C SER A 138 3.37 14.08 8.78
N GLN A 139 4.64 13.87 8.39
CA GLN A 139 5.36 12.61 8.62
C GLN A 139 5.59 12.32 10.11
N ASP A 140 5.88 13.36 10.91
CA ASP A 140 6.11 13.23 12.36
C ASP A 140 4.86 12.73 13.08
N GLU A 141 3.71 13.31 12.75
CA GLU A 141 2.42 12.89 13.29
C GLU A 141 2.11 11.43 12.92
N LEU A 142 2.48 11.01 11.71
CA LEU A 142 2.28 9.64 11.25
C LEU A 142 3.11 8.64 12.06
N MET A 143 4.37 8.98 12.38
CA MET A 143 5.24 8.15 13.20
C MET A 143 4.68 7.97 14.62
N GLU A 144 4.36 9.08 15.29
CA GLU A 144 3.88 9.07 16.69
C GLU A 144 2.50 8.43 16.82
N ASN A 145 1.58 8.73 15.91
CA ASN A 145 0.18 8.34 16.06
C ASN A 145 -0.17 7.01 15.42
N SER A 146 0.57 6.55 14.42
CA SER A 146 0.23 5.34 13.67
C SER A 146 1.25 4.24 13.90
N VAL A 147 2.52 4.48 13.58
CA VAL A 147 3.56 3.45 13.58
C VAL A 147 3.76 2.86 14.97
N GLU A 148 3.96 3.70 15.98
CA GLU A 148 4.13 3.23 17.36
C GLU A 148 2.89 2.51 17.91
N LYS A 149 1.70 2.93 17.50
CA LYS A 149 0.44 2.36 18.02
C LYS A 149 0.11 1.04 17.33
N ILE A 150 0.51 0.84 16.06
CA ILE A 150 0.32 -0.42 15.33
C ILE A 150 1.08 -1.55 16.03
N SER A 151 2.33 -1.34 16.43
CA SER A 151 3.13 -2.38 17.11
C SER A 151 2.54 -2.80 18.47
N ARG A 152 1.73 -1.94 19.10
CA ARG A 152 1.03 -2.20 20.37
C ARG A 152 -0.30 -2.94 20.20
N ILE A 153 -0.77 -3.13 18.96
CA ILE A 153 -2.01 -3.88 18.70
C ILE A 153 -1.79 -5.34 19.09
N ASN A 154 -2.54 -5.83 20.09
CA ASN A 154 -2.50 -7.27 20.42
C ASN A 154 -2.78 -8.14 19.19
N GLY A 155 -1.87 -9.05 18.89
CA GLY A 155 -1.86 -9.88 17.69
C GLY A 155 -0.86 -9.43 16.62
N VAL A 156 -0.37 -8.18 16.66
CA VAL A 156 0.75 -7.73 15.81
C VAL A 156 2.06 -8.26 16.38
N THR A 157 2.88 -8.84 15.51
CA THR A 157 4.18 -9.44 15.88
C THR A 157 5.36 -8.71 15.27
N ALA A 158 5.15 -8.08 14.11
CA ALA A 158 6.11 -7.21 13.45
C ALA A 158 5.35 -6.21 12.57
N SER A 159 5.96 -5.07 12.32
CA SER A 159 5.47 -4.09 11.36
C SER A 159 6.63 -3.39 10.68
N GLU A 160 6.47 -3.12 9.39
CA GLU A 160 7.36 -2.26 8.60
C GLU A 160 6.54 -1.09 8.06
N THR A 161 7.08 0.12 8.10
CA THR A 161 6.41 1.31 7.57
C THR A 161 7.19 1.84 6.38
N LEU A 162 6.52 1.89 5.24
CA LEU A 162 7.00 2.47 4.00
C LEU A 162 6.49 3.90 3.93
N ILE A 163 7.38 4.89 3.98
CA ILE A 163 7.00 6.31 3.96
C ILE A 163 6.99 6.78 2.51
N THR A 164 5.90 7.39 2.09
CA THR A 164 5.80 7.99 0.76
C THR A 164 6.77 9.14 0.64
N TRP A 165 7.47 9.20 -0.48
CA TRP A 165 8.30 10.34 -0.84
C TRP A 165 8.00 10.74 -2.28
N THR A 166 8.12 12.04 -2.55
CA THR A 166 8.00 12.57 -3.91
C THR A 166 9.41 12.79 -4.43
N PRO A 167 9.83 12.11 -5.51
CA PRO A 167 11.07 12.44 -6.16
C PRO A 167 11.00 13.88 -6.64
N THR A 168 11.81 14.75 -6.02
CA THR A 168 12.01 16.09 -6.56
C THR A 168 12.57 15.94 -7.97
N LYS A 169 11.97 16.64 -8.93
CA LYS A 169 12.64 16.85 -10.22
C LYS A 169 14.00 17.45 -9.87
N GLN A 170 15.08 16.74 -10.12
CA GLN A 170 16.39 17.39 -10.14
C GLN A 170 16.29 18.53 -11.17
N PRO A 171 16.73 19.76 -10.81
CA PRO A 171 16.73 20.89 -11.73
C PRO A 171 17.60 20.61 -12.96
#